data_AF-A0A848SH23-F1
#
_entry.id   AF-A0A848SH23-F1
#
_cell.length_a   1.000
_cell.length_b   1.000
_cell.length_c   1.000
_cell.angle_alpha   90.00
_cell.angle_beta   90.00
_cell.angle_gamma   90.00
#
_symmetry.space_group_name_H-M   'P 1'
#
loop_
_entity.id
_entity.type
_entity.pdbx_description
1 polymer ?
#
loop_
_entity_poly.entity_id
_entity_poly.type
_entity_poly.pdbx_seq_one_letter_code
_entity_poly.pdbx_strand_id
1 'polypeptide(L)' 'MIGFVGTACIIGAYAYLTYKDEPNPLILHGTNLTGAALLTVSLLVHTNWPSLVLEGFWAAIAIWGLAKALKGRRRRT' A
#
# COMPACT_ATOMS: atom_id res chain seq x y z
N MET A 1 -3.46 -16.44 -7.93
CA MET A 1 -3.75 -16.25 -6.49
C MET A 1 -3.04 -15.03 -5.90
N ILE A 2 -1.77 -14.77 -6.22
CA ILE A 2 -1.00 -13.62 -5.72
C ILE A 2 -1.73 -12.28 -5.91
N GLY A 3 -2.29 -12.03 -7.10
CA GLY A 3 -3.07 -10.81 -7.36
C GLY A 3 -4.25 -10.62 -6.40
N PHE A 4 -5.00 -11.68 -6.07
CA PHE A 4 -6.11 -11.60 -5.11
C PHE A 4 -5.65 -11.26 -3.69
N VAL A 5 -4.49 -11.78 -3.26
CA VAL A 5 -3.89 -11.41 -1.98
C VAL A 5 -3.49 -9.93 -2.00
N GLY A 6 -2.89 -9.47 -3.10
CA GLY A 6 -2.56 -8.06 -3.29
C GLY A 6 -3.79 -7.14 -3.24
N THR A 7 -4.87 -7.53 -3.93
CA THR A 7 -6.18 -6.84 -3.85
C THR A 7 -6.70 -6.80 -2.43
N ALA A 8 -6.69 -7.93 -1.70
CA ALA A 8 -7.14 -7.98 -0.32
C ALA A 8 -6.32 -7.04 0.60
N CYS A 9 -5.01 -6.92 0.37
CA CYS A 9 -4.17 -5.97 1.09
C CYS A 9 -4.56 -4.50 0.78
N ILE A 10 -4.69 -4.10 -0.49
CA ILE A 10 -5.09 -2.73 -0.87
C ILE A 10 -6.45 -2.38 -0.28
N ILE A 11 -7.45 -3.25 -0.48
CA ILE A 11 -8.82 -3.01 -0.01
C ILE A 11 -8.88 -3.04 1.53
N GLY A 12 -8.14 -3.94 2.18
CA GLY A 12 -8.04 -3.99 3.64
C GLY A 12 -7.39 -2.73 4.22
N ALA A 13 -6.36 -2.19 3.57
CA ALA A 13 -5.75 -0.92 3.96
C ALA A 13 -6.73 0.25 3.82
N TYR A 14 -7.49 0.30 2.73
CA TYR A 14 -8.53 1.32 2.53
C TYR A 14 -9.67 1.18 3.57
N ALA A 15 -10.15 -0.03 3.81
CA ALA A 15 -11.16 -0.30 4.84
C ALA A 15 -10.68 0.13 6.24
N TYR A 16 -9.40 -0.12 6.56
CA TYR A 16 -8.79 0.34 7.82
C TYR A 16 -8.78 1.87 7.93
N LEU A 17 -8.42 2.56 6.83
CA LEU A 17 -8.48 4.03 6.75
C LEU A 17 -9.91 4.56 6.94
N THR A 18 -10.91 3.89 6.37
CA THR A 18 -12.31 4.30 6.46
C THR A 18 -12.92 4.03 7.85
N TYR A 19 -12.56 2.91 8.47
CA TYR A 19 -13.16 2.46 9.72
C TYR A 19 -12.56 3.14 10.97
N LYS A 20 -11.27 3.51 10.93
CA LYS A 20 -10.56 4.03 12.09
C LYS A 20 -10.27 5.53 11.93
N ASP A 21 -10.72 6.33 12.91
CA ASP A 21 -10.51 7.79 12.91
C ASP A 21 -9.02 8.18 12.88
N GLU A 22 -8.19 7.44 13.62
CA GLU A 22 -6.74 7.63 13.68
C GLU A 22 -5.99 6.34 13.31
N PRO A 23 -5.84 6.04 12.00
CA PRO A 23 -5.18 4.83 11.55
C PRO A 23 -3.67 4.92 11.76
N ASN A 24 -3.04 3.80 12.18
CA ASN A 24 -1.60 3.73 12.29
C ASN A 24 -0.97 3.77 10.89
N PRO A 25 -0.18 4.80 10.56
CA PRO A 25 0.33 4.99 9.20
C PRO A 25 1.31 3.88 8.77
N LEU A 26 1.98 3.20 9.70
CA LEU A 26 2.85 2.06 9.37
C LEU A 26 2.04 0.85 8.93
N ILE A 27 0.92 0.56 9.59
CA ILE A 27 0.03 -0.54 9.20
C ILE A 27 -0.67 -0.19 7.90
N LEU A 28 -1.23 1.02 7.79
CA LEU A 28 -1.94 1.49 6.61
C LEU A 28 -1.06 1.43 5.35
N HIS A 29 0.05 2.16 5.35
CA HIS A 29 0.89 2.26 4.17
C HIS A 29 1.75 1.00 3.97
N GLY A 30 2.14 0.29 5.03
CA GLY A 30 2.83 -0.99 4.91
C GLY A 30 1.96 -2.04 4.22
N THR A 31 0.70 -2.20 4.66
CA THR A 31 -0.25 -3.12 4.03
C THR A 31 -0.53 -2.73 2.58
N ASN A 32 -0.73 -1.44 2.30
CA ASN A 32 -0.94 -0.96 0.93
C ASN A 32 0.27 -1.25 0.02
N LEU A 33 1.49 -1.03 0.53
CA LEU A 33 2.72 -1.30 -0.23
C LEU A 33 2.90 -2.80 -0.52
N THR A 34 2.60 -3.67 0.44
CA THR A 34 2.55 -5.13 0.21
C THR A 34 1.54 -5.47 -0.87
N GLY A 35 0.34 -4.87 -0.82
CA GLY A 35 -0.69 -5.05 -1.84
C GLY A 35 -0.23 -4.67 -3.24
N ALA A 36 0.32 -3.46 -3.38
CA ALA A 36 0.84 -2.94 -4.65
C ALA A 36 2.00 -3.80 -5.20
N ALA A 37 2.88 -4.31 -4.33
CA ALA A 37 3.97 -5.19 -4.74
C ALA A 37 3.45 -6.54 -5.29
N LEU A 38 2.48 -7.16 -4.60
CA LEU A 38 1.87 -8.42 -5.06
C LEU A 38 1.10 -8.24 -6.37
N LEU A 39 0.35 -7.14 -6.51
CA LEU A 39 -0.34 -6.81 -7.76
C LEU A 39 0.63 -6.53 -8.89
N THR A 40 1.73 -5.82 -8.62
CA THR A 40 2.80 -5.61 -9.60
C THR A 40 3.37 -6.93 -10.10
N VAL A 41 3.70 -7.88 -9.20
CA VAL A 41 4.16 -9.22 -9.60
C VAL A 41 3.13 -9.94 -10.48
N SER A 42 1.84 -9.86 -10.10
CA SER A 42 0.75 -10.45 -10.91
C SER A 42 0.66 -9.82 -12.30
N LEU A 43 0.83 -8.51 -12.38
CA LEU A 43 0.77 -7.73 -13.62
C LEU A 43 2.01 -7.91 -14.49
N LEU A 44 3.16 -8.32 -13.96
CA LEU A 44 4.30 -8.70 -14.80
C LEU A 44 4.06 -10.02 -15.56
N VAL A 45 3.19 -10.89 -15.05
CA VAL A 45 2.80 -12.15 -15.71
C VAL A 45 1.65 -11.91 -16.69
N HIS A 46 0.66 -11.12 -16.29
CA HIS A 46 -0.51 -10.77 -17.12
C HIS A 46 -0.62 -9.25 -17.25
N THR A 47 0.17 -8.69 -18.16
CA THR A 47 0.38 -7.24 -18.25
C THR A 47 -0.88 -6.47 -18.63
N ASN A 48 -1.23 -5.55 -17.74
CA ASN A 48 -2.19 -4.48 -17.99
C ASN A 48 -1.51 -3.16 -17.62
N TRP A 49 -1.17 -2.36 -18.64
CA TRP A 49 -0.39 -1.12 -18.48
C TRP A 49 -1.06 -0.09 -17.56
N PRO A 50 -2.35 0.26 -17.74
CA PRO A 50 -3.05 1.13 -16.80
C PRO A 50 -2.98 0.64 -15.34
N SER A 51 -3.23 -0.64 -15.10
CA SER A 51 -3.16 -1.21 -13.76
C SER A 51 -1.74 -1.16 -13.20
N LEU A 52 -0.72 -1.45 -14.00
CA LEU A 52 0.68 -1.43 -13.56
C LEU A 52 1.12 -0.01 -13.15
N VAL A 53 0.72 1.00 -13.92
CA VAL A 53 0.96 2.41 -13.59
C VAL A 53 0.25 2.81 -12.29
N LEU A 54 -0.99 2.36 -12.10
CA LEU A 54 -1.76 2.60 -10.88
C LEU A 54 -1.06 2.01 -9.65
N GLU A 55 -0.58 0.77 -9.72
CA GLU A 55 0.18 0.16 -8.62
C GLU A 55 1.48 0.91 -8.33
N GLY A 56 2.14 1.46 -9.36
CA GLY A 56 3.30 2.34 -9.20
C GLY A 56 2.97 3.59 -8.36
N PHE A 57 1.83 4.23 -8.62
CA PHE A 57 1.36 5.36 -7.82
C PHE A 57 1.03 4.96 -6.38
N TRP A 58 0.35 3.83 -6.18
CA TRP A 58 0.06 3.30 -4.84
C TRP A 58 1.32 3.03 -4.04
N ALA A 59 2.33 2.41 -4.67
CA ALA A 59 3.62 2.16 -4.04
C ALA A 59 4.32 3.47 -3.66
N ALA A 60 4.35 4.46 -4.56
CA ALA A 60 4.99 5.75 -4.29
C ALA A 60 4.32 6.50 -3.10
N ILE A 61 2.99 6.55 -3.07
CA ILE A 61 2.22 7.18 -1.98
C ILE A 61 2.48 6.44 -0.66
N ALA A 62 2.49 5.10 -0.69
CA ALA A 62 2.74 4.29 0.51
C ALA A 62 4.17 4.48 1.04
N ILE A 63 5.18 4.51 0.17
CA ILE A 63 6.57 4.78 0.55
C ILE A 63 6.69 6.16 1.20
N TRP A 64 6.07 7.18 0.62
CA TRP A 64 6.05 8.53 1.18
C TRP A 64 5.39 8.56 2.57
N GLY A 65 4.23 7.92 2.71
CA GLY A 65 3.51 7.80 3.98
C GLY A 65 4.32 7.10 5.07
N LEU A 66 5.00 6.00 4.72
CA LEU A 66 5.92 5.28 5.61
C LEU A 66 7.11 6.16 6.03
N ALA A 67 7.75 6.84 5.08
CA ALA A 67 8.87 7.73 5.37
C ALA A 67 8.46 8.86 6.34
N LYS A 68 7.29 9.46 6.14
CA LYS A 68 6.73 10.49 7.04
C LYS A 68 6.47 9.93 8.44
N ALA A 69 5.88 8.73 8.53
CA ALA A 69 5.59 8.07 9.81
C ALA A 69 6.86 7.76 10.61
N LEU A 70 7.88 7.23 9.95
CA LEU A 70 9.17 6.91 10.57
C LEU A 70 9.91 8.17 11.02
N LYS A 71 9.91 9.23 10.20
CA LYS A 71 10.51 10.53 10.57
C LYS A 71 9.78 11.18 11.75
N GLY A 72 8.45 11.05 11.82
CA GLY A 72 7.64 11.58 12.91
C GLY A 72 7.91 10.89 14.25
N ARG A 73 8.09 9.57 14.26
CA ARG A 73 8.45 8.81 15.48
C ARG A 73 9.77 9.27 16.07
N ARG A 74 10.79 9.46 15.22
CA ARG A 74 12.13 9.90 15.65
C ARG A 74 12.18 11.30 16.27
N ARG A 75 11.15 12.13 16.07
CA ARG A 75 11.03 13.46 16.70
C ARG A 75 10.31 13.44 18.06
N ARG A 76 9.62 12.35 18.39
CA ARG A 76 8.89 12.18 19.66
C ARG A 76 9.65 11.35 20.69
N THR A 77 10.74 10.71 20.29
CA THR A 77 11.75 10.05 21.15
C THR A 77 12.92 10.99 21.35
#